data_AF-A0AAU2GXK1-F1
#
_entry.id   AF-A0AAU2GXK1-F1
#
_cell.length_a   1.000
_cell.length_b   1.000
_cell.length_c   1.000
_cell.angle_alpha   90.00
_cell.angle_beta   90.00
_cell.angle_gamma   90.00
#
_symmetry.space_group_name_H-M   'P 1'
#
loop_
_entity.id
_entity.type
_entity.pdbx_description
1 polymer ?
#
loop_
_entity_poly.entity_id
_entity_poly.type
_entity_poly.pdbx_seq_one_letter_code
_entity_poly.pdbx_strand_id
1 'polypeptide(L)'
;MPQTARQYWWNLQGRTRLNFNWGIINHDSTVIITASEYSVDNNDPRHSPRFVGAATITVENISPHSPPYDPNHGVTFTVNVEWGAPLHIVTDITVLDGPPVAIEYQNG
;
A
#
# COMPACT_ATOMS: atom_id res chain seq x y z
N MET A 1 14.73 10.41 -6.51
CA MET A 1 14.72 9.00 -6.95
C MET A 1 13.68 8.25 -6.14
N PRO A 2 12.85 7.40 -6.76
CA PRO A 2 11.73 6.78 -6.08
C PRO A 2 12.26 5.82 -5.02
N GLN A 3 11.54 5.70 -3.92
CA GLN A 3 11.87 4.75 -2.86
C GLN A 3 10.72 3.77 -2.67
N THR A 4 11.03 2.48 -2.51
CA THR A 4 10.04 1.43 -2.34
C THR A 4 10.23 0.70 -1.01
N ALA A 5 9.16 0.60 -0.23
CA ALA A 5 9.05 -0.31 0.90
C ALA A 5 8.16 -1.49 0.53
N ARG A 6 8.49 -2.68 1.04
CA ARG A 6 7.66 -3.88 0.92
C ARG A 6 7.07 -4.23 2.27
N GLN A 7 5.75 -4.44 2.31
CA GLN A 7 5.04 -4.85 3.51
C GLN A 7 4.25 -6.13 3.24
N TYR A 8 4.46 -7.15 4.07
CA TYR A 8 3.69 -8.40 4.06
C TYR A 8 2.54 -8.30 5.06
N TRP A 9 1.34 -8.65 4.63
CA TRP A 9 0.09 -8.59 5.38
C TRP A 9 -0.49 -9.97 5.56
N TRP A 10 -1.00 -10.24 6.75
CA TRP A 10 -1.49 -11.56 7.13
C TRP A 10 -3.01 -11.63 7.12
N ASN A 11 -3.56 -12.73 6.59
CA ASN A 11 -4.99 -13.08 6.69
C ASN A 11 -5.95 -11.95 6.30
N LEU A 12 -5.73 -11.33 5.13
CA LEU A 12 -6.66 -10.34 4.59
C LEU A 12 -7.81 -11.04 3.85
N GLN A 13 -9.03 -10.54 4.05
CA GLN A 13 -10.22 -11.01 3.35
C GLN A 13 -11.18 -9.83 3.12
N GLY A 14 -11.80 -9.78 1.94
CA GLY A 14 -12.70 -8.69 1.56
C GLY A 14 -12.00 -7.34 1.62
N ARG A 15 -12.78 -6.29 1.88
CA ARG A 15 -12.31 -4.90 1.84
C ARG A 15 -11.68 -4.47 3.16
N THR A 16 -10.35 -4.42 3.22
CA THR A 16 -9.58 -4.10 4.43
C THR A 16 -8.85 -2.76 4.31
N ARG A 17 -9.02 -1.86 5.29
CA ARG A 17 -8.24 -0.62 5.41
C ARG A 17 -6.89 -0.92 6.06
N LEU A 18 -5.81 -0.51 5.41
CA LEU A 18 -4.42 -0.67 5.85
C LEU A 18 -3.74 0.68 6.03
N ASN A 19 -2.71 0.71 6.89
CA ASN A 19 -1.90 1.89 7.15
C ASN A 19 -0.42 1.50 7.20
N PHE A 20 0.43 2.28 6.52
CA PHE A 20 1.88 2.11 6.56
C PHE A 20 2.56 3.45 6.86
N ASN A 21 3.17 3.55 8.03
CA ASN A 21 3.91 4.74 8.45
C ASN A 21 5.32 4.71 7.88
N TRP A 22 5.71 5.77 7.17
CA TRP A 22 7.04 5.91 6.61
C TRP A 22 7.42 7.38 6.53
N GLY A 23 8.48 7.77 7.23
CA GLY A 23 8.90 9.16 7.41
C GLY A 23 9.20 9.95 6.13
N ILE A 24 9.30 9.29 4.97
CA ILE A 24 9.51 9.96 3.69
C ILE A 24 8.20 10.42 3.03
N ILE A 25 7.04 9.88 3.47
CA ILE A 25 5.74 10.19 2.87
C ILE A 25 5.18 11.44 3.53
N ASN A 26 4.87 12.44 2.72
CA ASN A 26 4.10 13.63 3.11
C ASN A 26 2.68 13.56 2.56
N HIS A 27 1.76 14.35 3.11
CA HIS A 27 0.36 14.41 2.66
C HIS A 27 0.18 14.78 1.18
N ASP A 28 1.18 15.43 0.58
CA ASP A 28 1.26 15.84 -0.83
C ASP A 28 2.15 14.92 -1.68
N SER A 29 2.64 13.80 -1.13
CA SER A 29 3.44 12.84 -1.89
C SER A 29 2.63 12.10 -2.93
N THR A 30 3.26 11.71 -4.04
CA THR A 30 2.66 10.77 -4.98
C THR A 30 3.08 9.35 -4.62
N VAL A 31 2.11 8.48 -4.31
CA VAL A 31 2.35 7.10 -3.87
C VAL A 31 1.69 6.10 -4.82
N ILE A 32 2.46 5.11 -5.27
CA ILE A 32 1.99 3.96 -6.04
C ILE A 32 2.07 2.72 -5.14
N ILE A 33 0.98 1.97 -5.06
CA ILE A 33 0.92 0.73 -4.31
C ILE A 33 0.54 -0.41 -5.27
N THR A 34 1.37 -1.44 -5.31
CA THR A 34 1.04 -2.70 -5.98
C THR A 34 0.77 -3.78 -4.95
N ALA A 35 -0.02 -4.80 -5.31
CA ALA A 35 -0.31 -5.91 -4.43
C ALA A 35 -0.20 -7.26 -5.18
N SER A 36 0.15 -8.31 -4.45
CA SER A 36 0.02 -9.69 -4.91
C SER A 36 -0.19 -10.63 -3.74
N GLU A 37 -0.62 -11.85 -4.00
CA GLU A 37 -0.49 -12.94 -3.04
C GLU A 37 0.99 -13.29 -2.81
N TYR A 38 1.29 -13.91 -1.67
CA TYR A 38 2.60 -14.50 -1.39
C TYR A 38 2.48 -15.79 -0.58
N SER A 39 3.43 -16.70 -0.76
CA SER A 39 3.54 -17.92 0.05
C SER A 39 4.50 -17.66 1.19
N VAL A 40 4.08 -17.94 2.42
CA VAL A 40 4.90 -17.71 3.61
C VAL A 40 6.14 -18.60 3.58
N ASP A 41 7.32 -17.98 3.58
CA ASP A 41 8.56 -18.66 3.92
C ASP A 41 8.89 -18.40 5.39
N ASN A 42 8.75 -19.42 6.24
CA ASN A 42 9.06 -19.28 7.67
C ASN A 42 10.57 -19.15 7.95
N ASN A 43 11.43 -19.55 7.01
CA ASN A 43 12.88 -19.41 7.15
C ASN A 43 13.36 -18.02 6.72
N ASP A 44 12.70 -17.42 5.73
CA ASP A 44 12.98 -16.05 5.29
C ASP A 44 11.71 -15.23 4.99
N PRO A 45 10.97 -14.79 6.05
CA PRO A 45 9.70 -14.10 5.86
C PRO A 45 9.79 -12.84 5.00
N ARG A 46 10.95 -12.18 5.00
CA ARG A 46 11.20 -10.92 4.27
C ARG A 46 11.32 -11.14 2.76
N HIS A 47 11.63 -12.36 2.32
CA HIS A 47 11.76 -12.73 0.91
C HIS A 47 10.74 -13.80 0.49
N SER A 48 9.63 -13.89 1.22
CA SER A 48 8.53 -14.80 0.89
C SER A 48 8.09 -14.63 -0.59
N PRO A 49 8.03 -15.72 -1.37
CA PRO A 49 7.79 -15.64 -2.81
C PRO A 49 6.38 -15.15 -3.14
N ARG A 50 6.30 -14.29 -4.16
CA ARG A 50 5.07 -13.70 -4.68
C ARG A 50 4.51 -14.55 -5.81
N PHE A 51 3.18 -14.61 -5.94
CA PHE A 51 2.54 -15.34 -7.02
C PHE A 51 1.20 -14.70 -7.42
N VAL A 52 0.68 -15.14 -8.56
CA VAL A 52 -0.66 -14.79 -9.04
C VAL A 52 -1.56 -15.99 -8.77
N GLY A 53 -2.45 -15.87 -7.80
CA GLY A 53 -3.48 -16.87 -7.53
C GLY A 53 -4.77 -16.57 -8.29
N ALA A 54 -5.86 -17.22 -7.87
CA ALA A 54 -7.16 -17.10 -8.52
C ALA A 54 -8.02 -15.92 -7.98
N ALA A 55 -7.62 -15.30 -6.87
CA ALA A 55 -8.37 -14.22 -6.25
C ALA A 55 -8.18 -12.89 -7.01
N THR A 56 -9.25 -12.10 -7.11
CA THR A 56 -9.12 -10.70 -7.52
C THR A 56 -8.59 -9.90 -6.33
N ILE A 57 -7.44 -9.25 -6.53
CA ILE A 57 -6.82 -8.37 -5.53
C ILE A 57 -6.78 -6.95 -6.10
N THR A 58 -7.44 -6.00 -5.43
CA THR A 58 -7.41 -4.58 -5.83
C THR A 58 -6.87 -3.71 -4.71
N VAL A 59 -6.09 -2.71 -5.09
CA VAL A 59 -5.68 -1.60 -4.22
C VAL A 59 -6.58 -0.41 -4.53
N GLU A 60 -7.16 0.17 -3.49
CA GLU A 60 -8.17 1.22 -3.59
C GLU A 60 -7.86 2.37 -2.62
N ASN A 61 -8.38 3.57 -2.90
CA ASN A 61 -8.39 4.71 -1.99
C ASN A 61 -7.04 5.01 -1.31
N ILE A 62 -5.98 5.13 -2.10
CA ILE A 62 -4.63 5.46 -1.61
C ILE A 62 -4.61 6.94 -1.18
N SER A 63 -4.32 7.18 0.10
CA SER A 63 -4.29 8.51 0.71
C SER A 63 -3.01 8.68 1.54
N PRO A 64 -1.99 9.37 0.99
CA PRO A 64 -0.85 9.86 1.76
C PRO A 64 -1.31 10.80 2.90
N HIS A 65 -0.56 10.83 3.99
CA HIS A 65 -0.84 11.71 5.14
C HIS A 65 0.45 12.11 5.86
N SER A 66 0.41 13.28 6.48
CA SER A 66 1.48 13.85 7.31
C SER A 66 0.95 15.02 8.15
N PRO A 67 1.75 15.57 9.06
CA PRO A 67 1.41 16.82 9.72
C PRO A 67 1.19 17.94 8.69
N PRO A 68 0.29 18.90 8.98
CA PRO A 68 -0.50 19.04 10.21
C PRO A 68 -1.80 18.21 10.25
N TYR A 69 -2.13 17.46 9.19
CA TYR A 69 -3.43 16.77 9.06
C TYR A 69 -3.47 15.40 9.73
N ASP A 70 -2.31 14.78 9.92
CA ASP A 70 -2.09 13.56 10.71
C ASP A 70 -0.76 13.70 11.47
N PRO A 71 -0.62 13.30 12.75
CA PRO A 71 0.66 13.38 13.44
C PRO A 71 1.78 12.50 12.82
N ASN A 72 1.44 11.51 11.99
CA ASN A 72 2.35 10.57 11.37
C ASN A 72 2.49 10.82 9.86
N HIS A 73 3.70 10.57 9.37
CA HIS A 73 4.01 10.44 7.94
C HIS A 73 3.69 9.02 7.47
N GLY A 74 2.91 8.87 6.40
CA GLY A 74 2.53 7.56 5.90
C GLY A 74 1.48 7.57 4.80
N VAL A 75 0.94 6.38 4.53
CA VAL A 75 -0.15 6.18 3.59
C VAL A 75 -1.20 5.26 4.19
N THR A 76 -2.45 5.68 4.10
CA THR A 76 -3.63 4.84 4.33
C THR A 76 -4.19 4.41 2.99
N PHE A 77 -4.57 3.15 2.86
CA PHE A 77 -5.18 2.63 1.64
C PHE A 77 -6.11 1.47 1.96
N THR A 78 -6.82 0.97 0.96
CA THR A 78 -7.64 -0.23 1.06
C THR A 78 -7.06 -1.31 0.15
N VAL A 79 -7.07 -2.55 0.63
CA VAL A 79 -6.91 -3.74 -0.20
C VAL A 79 -8.21 -4.52 -0.15
N ASN A 80 -8.79 -4.81 -1.30
CA ASN A 80 -9.91 -5.74 -1.41
C ASN A 80 -9.38 -7.09 -1.91
N VAL A 81 -9.68 -8.14 -1.14
CA VAL A 81 -9.34 -9.52 -1.43
C VAL A 81 -10.64 -10.28 -1.71
N GLU A 82 -10.99 -10.44 -2.97
CA GLU A 82 -12.23 -11.13 -3.38
C GLU A 82 -12.03 -12.64 -3.38
N TRP A 83 -12.06 -13.22 -2.18
CA TRP A 83 -11.92 -14.66 -1.99
C TRP A 83 -12.75 -15.18 -0.80
N GLY A 84 -13.12 -16.45 -0.86
CA GLY A 84 -13.94 -17.11 0.16
C GLY A 84 -13.21 -17.38 1.50
N ALA A 85 -11.89 -17.18 1.55
CA ALA A 85 -11.07 -17.36 2.75
C ALA A 85 -9.98 -16.28 2.86
N PRO A 86 -9.41 -16.04 4.04
CA PRO A 86 -8.29 -15.12 4.21
C PRO A 86 -7.05 -15.55 3.42
N LEU A 87 -6.37 -14.57 2.81
CA LEU A 87 -5.12 -14.76 2.05
C LEU A 87 -4.01 -13.87 2.59
N HIS A 88 -2.77 -14.25 2.31
CA HIS A 88 -1.60 -13.44 2.60
C HIS A 88 -1.28 -12.53 1.41
N ILE A 89 -1.21 -11.23 1.68
CA ILE A 89 -1.02 -10.21 0.64
C ILE A 89 0.28 -9.46 0.92
N VAL A 90 1.07 -9.20 -0.10
CA VAL A 90 2.21 -8.30 -0.01
C VAL A 90 1.93 -7.05 -0.81
N THR A 91 2.34 -5.90 -0.29
CA THR A 91 2.30 -4.63 -1.00
C THR A 91 3.68 -4.05 -1.19
N ASP A 92 3.99 -3.60 -2.41
CA ASP A 92 5.10 -2.67 -2.64
C ASP A 92 4.54 -1.25 -2.64
N ILE A 93 5.07 -0.42 -1.77
CA ILE A 93 4.67 0.97 -1.55
C ILE A 93 5.81 1.85 -2.05
N THR A 94 5.60 2.48 -3.20
CA THR A 94 6.60 3.34 -3.85
C THR A 94 6.21 4.79 -3.73
N VAL A 95 7.12 5.60 -3.19
CA VAL A 95 7.00 7.05 -3.11
C VAL A 95 7.81 7.65 -4.24
N LEU A 96 7.18 8.49 -5.06
CA LEU A 96 7.85 9.16 -6.17
C LEU A 96 8.63 10.39 -5.69
N ASP A 97 9.54 10.87 -6.54
CA ASP A 97 10.64 11.78 -6.20
C ASP A 97 10.26 13.05 -5.46
N GLY A 98 9.14 13.66 -5.82
CA GLY A 98 8.72 14.95 -5.29
C GLY A 98 7.21 15.09 -5.27
N PRO A 99 6.70 16.14 -4.61
CA PRO A 99 5.30 16.51 -4.70
C PRO A 99 4.93 16.80 -6.16
N PRO A 100 3.63 16.69 -6.52
CA PRO A 100 3.15 17.03 -7.85
C PRO A 100 3.64 18.40 -8.31
N VAL A 101 4.19 18.47 -9.53
CA VAL A 101 4.71 19.72 -10.12
C VAL A 101 3.61 20.64 -10.66
N ALA A 102 2.42 20.08 -10.92
CA ALA A 102 1.24 20.80 -11.35
C ALA A 102 0.05 20.25 -10.55
N ILE A 103 -0.69 21.16 -9.90
CA ILE A 103 -1.86 20.85 -9.09
C ILE A 103 -3.00 21.71 -9.62
N GLU A 104 -4.00 21.05 -10.20
CA GLU A 104 -5.23 21.68 -10.66
C GLU A 104 -6.36 21.30 -9.71
N TYR A 105 -7.23 22.25 -9.40
CA TYR A 105 -8.41 22.00 -8.58
C TYR A 105 -9.63 22.68 -9.20
N GLN A 106 -10.78 22.02 -9.10
CA GLN A 106 -12.05 22.58 -9.55
C GLN A 106 -12.73 23.27 -8.37
N ASN A 107 -13.11 24.53 -8.52
CA ASN A 107 -13.97 25.20 -7.56
C ASN A 107 -15.40 24.62 -7.66
N GLY A 108 -15.98 24.30 -6.51
CA GLY A 108 -17.39 23.94 -6.37
C GLY A 108 -18.31 25.15 -6.37
#